data_AF-A0A524L094-F1
#
_entry.id   AF-A0A524L094-F1
#
_cell.length_a   1.000
_cell.length_b   1.000
_cell.length_c   1.000
_cell.angle_alpha   90.00
_cell.angle_beta   90.00
_cell.angle_gamma   90.00
#
_symmetry.space_group_name_H-M   'P 1'
#
loop_
_entity.id
_entity.type
_entity.pdbx_description
1 polymer ?
#
loop_
_entity_poly.entity_id
_entity_poly.type
_entity_poly.pdbx_seq_one_letter_code
_entity_poly.pdbx_strand_id
1 'polypeptide(L)'
;MVVTCAERYGLIVNLSRLVHFGEIAEELMDKLRAVAKVDASFITNTRPGKKVVDIFQEGIRTYGEVGYPGEWKLHHQGGATGYEARDYIATSKINEVVQPNQAFAWNPSIKGVKSEDTIIVNETENEIITDDPEWPKVEVEYNGEKISRPGILVEG
;
A
#
# COMPACT_ATOMS: atom_id res chain seq x y z
N MET A 1 9.26 -4.70 -11.97
CA MET A 1 8.24 -4.79 -10.90
C MET A 1 7.71 -6.20 -10.88
N VAL A 2 7.69 -6.82 -9.70
CA VAL A 2 7.07 -8.13 -9.46
C VAL A 2 5.89 -7.90 -8.54
N VAL A 3 4.74 -8.46 -8.90
CA VAL A 3 3.50 -8.41 -8.10
C VAL A 3 3.10 -9.85 -7.84
N THR A 4 2.92 -10.21 -6.58
CA THR A 4 2.70 -11.60 -6.17
C THR A 4 1.48 -11.69 -5.28
N CYS A 5 0.63 -12.68 -5.56
CA CYS A 5 -0.40 -13.18 -4.66
C CYS A 5 0.03 -14.58 -4.22
N ALA A 6 0.53 -14.72 -2.99
CA ALA A 6 0.93 -16.01 -2.46
C ALA A 6 -0.23 -16.62 -1.67
N GLU A 7 -0.56 -17.87 -1.95
CA GLU A 7 -1.67 -18.57 -1.31
C GLU A 7 -1.16 -19.69 -0.39
N ARG A 8 -1.75 -19.78 0.81
CA ARG A 8 -1.59 -20.94 1.69
C ARG A 8 -2.90 -21.25 2.40
N TYR A 9 -3.37 -22.50 2.27
CA TYR A 9 -4.65 -22.97 2.86
C TYR A 9 -5.87 -22.12 2.42
N GLY A 10 -5.86 -21.60 1.18
CA GLY A 10 -6.89 -20.71 0.67
C GLY A 10 -6.75 -19.24 1.07
N LEU A 11 -5.85 -18.89 2.00
CA LEU A 11 -5.58 -17.49 2.35
C LEU A 11 -4.51 -16.92 1.44
N ILE A 12 -4.75 -15.70 0.95
CA ILE A 12 -3.90 -14.96 0.03
C ILE A 12 -3.28 -13.77 0.75
N VAL A 13 -1.97 -13.59 0.56
CA VAL A 13 -1.28 -12.34 0.81
C VAL A 13 -0.79 -11.74 -0.51
N ASN A 14 -0.87 -10.43 -0.60
CA ASN A 14 -0.47 -9.62 -1.74
C ASN A 14 0.75 -8.77 -1.37
N LEU A 15 1.73 -8.71 -2.27
CA LEU A 15 2.88 -7.83 -2.15
C LEU A 15 3.41 -7.43 -3.53
N SER A 16 4.06 -6.28 -3.58
CA SER A 16 4.83 -5.84 -4.75
C SER A 16 6.27 -5.53 -4.39
N ARG A 17 7.20 -5.89 -5.28
CA ARG A 17 8.64 -5.65 -5.13
C ARG A 17 9.24 -5.07 -6.41
N LEU A 18 10.18 -4.14 -6.26
CA LEU A 18 10.82 -3.43 -7.36
C LEU A 18 12.31 -3.75 -7.42
N VAL A 19 12.76 -4.26 -8.56
CA VAL A 19 14.18 -4.43 -8.87
C VAL A 19 14.52 -3.47 -10.01
N HIS A 20 15.65 -2.78 -9.90
CA HIS A 20 16.21 -1.91 -10.92
C HIS A 20 17.63 -2.35 -11.25
N PHE A 21 17.97 -2.42 -12.54
CA PHE A 21 19.31 -2.77 -13.00
C PHE A 21 20.08 -1.48 -13.33
N GLY A 22 21.25 -1.30 -12.72
CA GLY A 22 22.05 -0.08 -12.83
C GLY A 22 21.51 1.10 -12.02
N GLU A 23 22.09 2.28 -12.26
CA GLU A 23 21.83 3.49 -11.48
C GLU A 23 20.36 3.96 -11.56
N ILE A 24 19.77 4.23 -10.40
CA ILE A 24 18.40 4.74 -10.31
C ILE A 24 18.40 6.27 -10.49
N ALA A 25 17.61 6.75 -11.45
CA ALA A 25 17.36 8.18 -11.59
C ALA A 25 16.66 8.76 -10.34
N GLU A 26 17.10 9.92 -9.87
CA GLU A 26 16.56 10.59 -8.67
C GLU A 26 15.03 10.77 -8.72
N GLU A 27 14.49 11.12 -9.90
CA GLU A 27 13.04 11.25 -10.13
C GLU A 27 12.27 9.97 -9.78
N LEU A 28 12.86 8.79 -10.01
CA LEU A 28 12.21 7.51 -9.68
C LEU A 28 12.19 7.27 -8.16
N MET A 29 13.26 7.67 -7.46
CA MET A 29 13.31 7.62 -6.00
C MET A 29 12.33 8.62 -5.35
N ASP A 30 12.13 9.78 -5.95
CA ASP A 30 11.13 10.74 -5.48
C ASP A 30 9.71 10.22 -5.67
N LYS A 31 9.42 9.61 -6.82
CA LYS A 31 8.15 8.90 -7.02
C LYS A 31 7.95 7.77 -6.02
N LEU A 32 9.01 7.00 -5.71
CA LEU A 32 8.95 5.92 -4.73
C LEU A 32 8.57 6.46 -3.33
N ARG A 33 9.21 7.54 -2.88
CA ARG A 33 8.87 8.18 -1.60
C ARG A 33 7.44 8.74 -1.61
N ALA A 34 7.03 9.35 -2.72
CA ALA A 34 5.67 9.86 -2.89
C ALA A 34 4.60 8.76 -2.80
N VAL A 35 4.78 7.65 -3.54
CA VAL A 35 3.81 6.53 -3.50
C VAL A 35 3.84 5.80 -2.16
N ALA A 36 5.01 5.67 -1.51
CA ALA A 36 5.12 5.12 -0.17
C ALA A 36 4.35 5.96 0.85
N LYS A 37 4.36 7.29 0.74
CA LYS A 37 3.57 8.18 1.61
C LYS A 37 2.07 8.04 1.38
N VAL A 38 1.63 7.80 0.15
CA VAL A 38 0.23 7.44 -0.13
C VAL A 38 -0.14 6.11 0.49
N ASP A 39 0.74 5.10 0.41
CA ASP A 39 0.51 3.80 1.04
C ASP A 39 0.44 3.91 2.57
N ALA A 40 1.34 4.69 3.17
CA ALA A 40 1.30 5.06 4.57
C ALA A 40 -0.05 5.68 4.98
N SER A 41 -0.58 6.59 4.16
CA SER A 41 -1.92 7.17 4.38
C SER A 41 -3.00 6.11 4.42
N PHE A 42 -3.02 5.19 3.45
CA PHE A 42 -3.99 4.10 3.43
C PHE A 42 -3.86 3.20 4.65
N ILE A 43 -2.64 2.76 4.99
CA ILE A 43 -2.38 1.86 6.12
C ILE A 43 -2.76 2.54 7.44
N THR A 44 -2.25 3.73 7.76
CA THR A 44 -2.52 4.44 9.03
C THR A 44 -4.01 4.72 9.22
N ASN A 45 -4.75 5.08 8.16
CA ASN A 45 -6.19 5.33 8.26
C ASN A 45 -7.03 4.05 8.38
N THR A 46 -6.49 2.87 8.05
CA THR A 46 -7.20 1.59 8.12
C THR A 46 -7.24 1.10 9.56
N ARG A 47 -8.27 1.49 10.32
CA ARG A 47 -8.45 1.10 11.73
C ARG A 47 -9.88 0.58 11.96
N PRO A 48 -10.12 -0.28 12.96
CA PRO A 48 -11.45 -0.84 13.20
C PRO A 48 -12.53 0.25 13.32
N GLY A 49 -13.69 0.01 12.71
CA GLY A 49 -14.81 0.96 12.71
C GLY A 49 -14.73 2.11 11.70
N LYS A 50 -13.58 2.30 11.03
CA LYS A 50 -13.47 3.27 9.93
C LYS A 50 -14.20 2.76 8.69
N LYS A 51 -14.86 3.66 7.94
CA LYS A 51 -15.41 3.32 6.64
C LYS A 51 -14.30 3.28 5.60
N VAL A 52 -14.32 2.27 4.74
CA VAL A 52 -13.32 2.11 3.68
C VAL A 52 -13.36 3.27 2.68
N VAL A 53 -14.54 3.88 2.44
CA VAL A 53 -14.65 5.07 1.59
C VAL A 53 -13.88 6.27 2.14
N ASP A 54 -13.86 6.47 3.46
CA ASP A 54 -13.15 7.60 4.07
C ASP A 54 -11.64 7.40 3.93
N ILE A 55 -11.15 6.18 4.14
CA ILE A 55 -9.75 5.78 3.91
C ILE A 55 -9.37 6.00 2.43
N PHE A 56 -10.26 5.62 1.52
CA PHE A 56 -10.06 5.82 0.09
C PHE A 56 -9.92 7.31 -0.28
N GLN A 57 -10.76 8.18 0.30
CA GLN A 57 -10.66 9.63 0.09
C GLN A 57 -9.38 10.23 0.67
N GLU A 58 -8.93 9.77 1.83
CA GLU A 58 -7.66 10.23 2.42
C GLU A 58 -6.47 9.88 1.52
N GLY A 59 -6.40 8.67 0.97
CA GLY A 59 -5.34 8.34 0.02
C GLY A 59 -5.39 9.17 -1.27
N ILE A 60 -6.59 9.47 -1.81
CA ILE A 60 -6.75 10.38 -2.95
C ILE A 60 -6.25 11.79 -2.60
N ARG A 61 -6.58 12.28 -1.41
CA ARG A 61 -6.11 13.57 -0.90
C ARG A 61 -4.58 13.57 -0.83
N THR A 62 -3.99 12.51 -0.27
CA THR A 62 -2.53 12.35 -0.18
C THR A 62 -1.87 12.31 -1.56
N TYR A 63 -2.47 11.64 -2.56
CA TYR A 63 -2.00 11.69 -3.95
C TYR A 63 -1.88 13.14 -4.46
N GLY A 64 -2.85 14.00 -4.15
CA GLY A 64 -2.79 15.43 -4.49
C GLY A 64 -1.66 16.17 -3.76
N GLU A 65 -1.49 15.91 -2.46
CA GLU A 65 -0.45 16.53 -1.64
C GLU A 65 0.97 16.15 -2.09
N VAL A 66 1.17 14.92 -2.57
CA VAL A 66 2.47 14.46 -3.09
C VAL A 66 2.70 14.81 -4.56
N GLY A 67 1.79 15.57 -5.19
CA GLY A 67 1.95 16.09 -6.55
C GLY A 67 1.42 15.21 -7.68
N TYR A 68 0.67 14.15 -7.36
CA TYR A 68 0.18 13.15 -8.32
C TYR A 68 -1.36 12.93 -8.26
N PRO A 69 -2.20 13.98 -8.36
CA PRO A 69 -3.65 13.90 -8.12
C PRO A 69 -4.44 13.00 -9.08
N GLY A 70 -3.84 12.60 -10.22
CA GLY A 70 -4.49 11.78 -11.24
C GLY A 70 -4.10 10.30 -11.24
N GLU A 71 -3.01 9.93 -10.58
CA GLU A 71 -2.41 8.58 -10.67
C GLU A 71 -3.35 7.50 -10.13
N TRP A 72 -4.14 7.82 -9.09
CA TRP A 72 -5.10 6.89 -8.50
C TRP A 72 -6.17 6.39 -9.48
N LYS A 73 -6.40 7.10 -10.60
CA LYS A 73 -7.39 6.72 -11.62
C LYS A 73 -6.88 5.67 -12.60
N LEU A 74 -5.56 5.45 -12.65
CA LEU A 74 -4.93 4.56 -13.62
C LEU A 74 -4.96 3.09 -13.18
N HIS A 75 -5.17 2.84 -11.89
CA HIS A 75 -5.25 1.51 -11.29
C HIS A 75 -6.19 1.54 -10.09
N HIS A 76 -6.75 0.39 -9.68
CA HIS A 76 -7.44 0.35 -8.39
C HIS A 76 -6.44 0.52 -7.23
N GLN A 77 -6.89 0.97 -6.06
CA GLN A 77 -5.98 1.29 -4.95
C GLN A 77 -5.85 0.18 -3.92
N GLY A 78 -6.59 -0.91 -4.10
CA GLY A 78 -6.56 -2.07 -3.22
C GLY A 78 -7.89 -2.21 -2.46
N GLY A 79 -7.85 -2.88 -1.32
CA GLY A 79 -9.02 -3.15 -0.50
C GLY A 79 -8.78 -4.34 0.43
N ALA A 80 -9.85 -4.88 1.02
CA ALA A 80 -9.73 -6.07 1.83
C ALA A 80 -9.31 -7.28 1.00
N THR A 81 -8.58 -8.18 1.64
CA THR A 81 -8.06 -9.42 1.07
C THR A 81 -8.20 -10.53 2.11
N GLY A 82 -8.04 -11.78 1.67
CA GLY A 82 -8.24 -12.92 2.54
C GLY A 82 -8.32 -14.19 1.73
N TYR A 83 -9.53 -14.64 1.42
CA TYR A 83 -9.72 -15.85 0.59
C TYR A 83 -9.80 -15.55 -0.91
N GLU A 84 -9.94 -14.29 -1.27
CA GLU A 84 -9.80 -13.81 -2.65
C GLU A 84 -8.60 -12.85 -2.75
N ALA A 85 -8.06 -12.69 -3.96
CA ALA A 85 -7.00 -11.71 -4.18
C ALA A 85 -7.43 -10.29 -3.80
N ARG A 86 -8.74 -10.00 -3.88
CA ARG A 86 -9.43 -8.89 -3.23
C ARG A 86 -10.84 -9.36 -2.86
N ASP A 87 -11.15 -9.41 -1.58
CA ASP A 87 -12.53 -9.67 -1.11
C ASP A 87 -13.45 -8.53 -1.57
N TYR A 88 -12.93 -7.30 -1.58
CA TYR A 88 -13.50 -6.17 -2.30
C TYR A 88 -12.44 -5.13 -2.67
N ILE A 89 -12.77 -4.31 -3.66
CA ILE A 89 -11.95 -3.17 -4.09
C ILE A 89 -12.51 -1.89 -3.48
N ALA A 90 -11.65 -1.09 -2.86
CA ALA A 90 -12.01 0.22 -2.33
C ALA A 90 -12.34 1.19 -3.47
N THR A 91 -13.47 1.87 -3.35
CA THR A 91 -13.94 2.87 -4.31
C THR A 91 -14.67 3.99 -3.56
N SER A 92 -15.07 5.06 -4.26
CA SER A 92 -15.93 6.10 -3.69
C SER A 92 -17.35 5.63 -3.37
N LYS A 93 -17.72 4.39 -3.69
CA LYS A 93 -19.06 3.83 -3.51
C LYS A 93 -19.10 2.65 -2.52
N ILE A 94 -17.94 2.23 -2.00
CA ILE A 94 -17.85 1.13 -1.05
C ILE A 94 -18.44 1.57 0.30
N ASN A 95 -19.26 0.73 0.93
CA ASN A 95 -19.87 1.02 2.23
C ASN A 95 -19.34 0.13 3.36
N GLU A 96 -18.28 -0.62 3.07
CA GLU A 96 -17.65 -1.52 4.04
C GLU A 96 -17.02 -0.74 5.21
N VAL A 97 -17.07 -1.38 6.37
CA VAL A 97 -16.46 -0.90 7.61
C VAL A 97 -15.36 -1.86 7.99
N VAL A 98 -14.17 -1.33 8.26
CA VAL A 98 -13.01 -2.11 8.67
C VAL A 98 -13.32 -2.87 9.95
N GLN A 99 -13.10 -4.19 9.94
CA GLN A 99 -13.27 -5.06 11.10
C GLN A 99 -11.92 -5.36 11.77
N PRO A 100 -11.90 -5.64 13.10
CA PRO A 100 -10.72 -6.20 13.75
C PRO A 100 -10.29 -7.52 13.10
N ASN A 101 -8.98 -7.76 13.02
CA ASN A 101 -8.33 -8.93 12.41
C ASN A 101 -8.62 -9.11 10.91
N GLN A 102 -9.11 -8.08 10.24
CA GLN A 102 -9.31 -8.09 8.79
C GLN A 102 -7.98 -7.81 8.08
N ALA A 103 -7.72 -8.53 6.98
CA ALA A 103 -6.58 -8.26 6.14
C ALA A 103 -6.90 -7.22 5.05
N PHE A 104 -5.95 -6.33 4.77
CA PHE A 104 -6.02 -5.37 3.68
C PHE A 104 -4.74 -5.42 2.86
N ALA A 105 -4.88 -5.24 1.55
CA ALA A 105 -3.78 -5.02 0.62
C ALA A 105 -4.05 -3.76 -0.19
N TRP A 106 -3.52 -2.63 0.30
CA TRP A 106 -3.44 -1.37 -0.41
C TRP A 106 -2.28 -1.43 -1.40
N ASN A 107 -2.47 -0.89 -2.61
CA ASN A 107 -1.48 -1.00 -3.67
C ASN A 107 -1.32 0.25 -4.55
N PRO A 108 -1.17 1.43 -3.93
CA PRO A 108 -0.99 2.66 -4.69
C PRO A 108 0.19 2.57 -5.65
N SER A 109 0.02 3.21 -6.80
CA SER A 109 1.04 3.35 -7.83
C SER A 109 1.14 4.80 -8.29
N ILE A 110 2.36 5.18 -8.69
CA ILE A 110 2.65 6.35 -9.52
C ILE A 110 3.45 5.80 -10.69
N LYS A 111 3.20 6.23 -11.93
CA LYS A 111 3.87 5.70 -13.13
C LYS A 111 5.38 5.42 -12.91
N GLY A 112 5.75 4.14 -12.96
CA GLY A 112 7.10 3.64 -12.74
C GLY A 112 7.33 2.94 -11.39
N VAL A 113 6.51 3.21 -10.38
CA VAL A 113 6.65 2.67 -9.01
C VAL A 113 5.30 2.26 -8.39
N LYS A 114 5.36 1.36 -7.42
CA LYS A 114 4.22 0.87 -6.63
C LYS A 114 4.72 0.58 -5.21
N SER A 115 3.86 0.77 -4.23
CA SER A 115 4.06 0.28 -2.87
C SER A 115 2.88 -0.62 -2.51
N GLU A 116 3.14 -1.83 -2.01
CA GLU A 116 2.12 -2.80 -1.62
C GLU A 116 2.71 -3.83 -0.67
N ASP A 117 2.04 -4.02 0.47
CA ASP A 117 2.13 -5.19 1.33
C ASP A 117 0.72 -5.49 1.86
N THR A 118 0.54 -6.70 2.39
CA THR A 118 -0.64 -7.07 3.16
C THR A 118 -0.46 -6.71 4.62
N ILE A 119 -1.50 -6.09 5.19
CA ILE A 119 -1.60 -5.77 6.61
C ILE A 119 -2.71 -6.58 7.28
N ILE A 120 -2.56 -6.84 8.58
CA ILE A 120 -3.64 -7.25 9.48
C ILE A 120 -4.01 -6.06 10.37
N VAL A 121 -5.30 -5.73 10.41
CA VAL A 121 -5.82 -4.63 11.23
C VAL A 121 -6.04 -5.12 12.66
N ASN A 122 -5.13 -4.82 13.59
CA ASN A 122 -5.32 -5.13 15.01
C ASN A 122 -5.98 -3.96 15.77
N GLU A 123 -6.37 -4.19 17.02
CA GLU A 123 -7.03 -3.18 17.85
C GLU A 123 -6.17 -1.92 18.08
N THR A 124 -4.86 -2.10 18.29
CA THR A 124 -3.93 -1.02 18.69
C THR A 124 -3.08 -0.48 17.54
N GLU A 125 -2.67 -1.33 16.62
CA GLU A 125 -1.86 -0.98 15.46
C GLU A 125 -2.11 -1.95 14.30
N ASN A 126 -1.58 -1.64 13.12
CA ASN A 126 -1.64 -2.55 11.98
C ASN A 126 -0.33 -3.33 11.88
N GLU A 127 -0.42 -4.62 11.60
CA GLU A 127 0.74 -5.48 11.40
C GLU A 127 0.98 -5.72 9.91
N ILE A 128 2.17 -5.44 9.40
CA ILE A 128 2.55 -5.73 8.01
C ILE A 128 3.10 -7.16 7.95
N ILE A 129 2.29 -8.10 7.44
CA ILE A 129 2.60 -9.54 7.46
C ILE A 129 3.39 -10.05 6.25
N THR A 130 3.70 -9.14 5.32
CA THR A 130 4.53 -9.42 4.13
C THR A 130 5.79 -8.58 4.11
N ASP A 131 6.15 -7.97 5.25
CA ASP A 131 7.43 -7.27 5.39
C ASP A 131 8.59 -8.25 5.16
N ASP A 132 9.59 -7.79 4.40
CA ASP A 132 10.83 -8.53 4.18
C ASP A 132 11.97 -7.71 4.79
N PRO A 133 12.58 -8.17 5.90
CA PRO A 133 13.68 -7.47 6.55
C PRO A 133 14.94 -7.33 5.69
N GLU A 134 15.14 -8.21 4.71
CA GLU A 134 16.30 -8.18 3.80
C GLU A 134 16.04 -7.28 2.58
N TRP A 135 14.78 -6.95 2.31
CA TRP A 135 14.43 -6.05 1.21
C TRP A 135 14.75 -4.59 1.56
N PRO A 136 15.31 -3.78 0.63
CA PRO A 136 15.52 -2.36 0.85
C PRO A 136 14.22 -1.64 1.21
N LYS A 137 14.28 -0.65 2.08
CA LYS A 137 13.10 0.06 2.57
C LYS A 137 13.22 1.57 2.40
N VAL A 138 12.07 2.22 2.33
CA VAL A 138 11.93 3.67 2.46
C VAL A 138 11.06 3.98 3.68
N GLU A 139 11.58 4.80 4.60
CA GLU A 139 10.79 5.32 5.71
C GLU A 139 10.05 6.58 5.26
N VAL A 140 8.76 6.63 5.56
CA VAL A 140 7.90 7.79 5.33
C VAL A 140 7.11 8.11 6.59
N GLU A 141 6.73 9.37 6.73
CA GLU A 141 5.90 9.84 7.84
C GLU A 141 4.53 10.30 7.33
N TYR A 142 3.47 9.86 7.99
CA TYR A 142 2.10 10.29 7.76
C TYR A 142 1.43 10.60 9.10
N ASN A 143 0.96 11.84 9.29
CA ASN A 143 0.33 12.30 10.54
C ASN A 143 1.14 12.03 11.83
N GLY A 144 2.48 12.12 11.75
CA GLY A 144 3.38 11.85 12.88
C GLY A 144 3.70 10.37 13.10
N GLU A 145 3.08 9.46 12.35
CA GLU A 145 3.42 8.03 12.36
C GLU A 145 4.46 7.74 11.27
N LYS A 146 5.54 7.08 11.67
CA LYS A 146 6.57 6.59 10.76
C LYS A 146 6.25 5.16 10.35
N ILE A 147 6.30 4.89 9.06
CA ILE A 147 6.11 3.55 8.51
C ILE A 147 7.18 3.25 7.48
N SER A 148 7.69 2.02 7.54
CA SER A 148 8.66 1.51 6.57
C SER A 148 7.93 0.79 5.45
N ARG A 149 8.21 1.17 4.20
CA ARG A 149 7.58 0.59 3.00
C ARG A 149 8.65 0.00 2.07
N PRO A 150 8.31 -0.99 1.22
CA PRO A 150 9.27 -1.63 0.34
C PRO A 150 9.88 -0.63 -0.64
N GLY A 151 11.20 -0.62 -0.70
CA GLY A 151 12.01 0.17 -1.61
C GLY A 151 12.33 -0.56 -2.91
N ILE A 152 13.32 -0.04 -3.64
CA ILE A 152 13.83 -0.64 -4.88
C ILE A 152 15.16 -1.35 -4.57
N LEU A 153 15.24 -2.63 -4.92
CA LEU A 153 16.49 -3.38 -4.95
C LEU A 153 17.27 -3.02 -6.20
N VAL A 154 18.54 -2.62 -6.03
CA VAL A 154 19.44 -2.31 -7.14
C VAL A 154 20.34 -3.52 -7.41
N GLU A 155 20.24 -4.05 -8.62
CA GLU A 155 21.12 -5.10 -9.12
C GLU A 155 22.10 -4.51 -10.14
N GLY A 156 23.36 -4.97 -10.08
CA GLY A 156 24.47 -4.46 -10.89
C GLY A 156 24.53 -5.00 -12.31
#